data_AF-A0A432PUM9-F1
#
_entry.id   AF-A0A432PUM9-F1
#
_cell.length_a   1.000
_cell.length_b   1.000
_cell.length_c   1.000
_cell.angle_alpha   90.00
_cell.angle_beta   90.00
_cell.angle_gamma   90.00
#
_symmetry.space_group_name_H-M   'P 1'
#
loop_
_entity.id
_entity.type
_entity.pdbx_description
1 polymer ?
#
loop_
_entity_poly.entity_id
_entity_poly.type
_entity_poly.pdbx_seq_one_letter_code
_entity_poly.pdbx_strand_id
1 'polypeptide(L)' 'LMALVGGEIKVPQFTGHLLTNIWVCEQFLGKVFEMDKEERIIRVSL' A
#
# COMPACT_ATOMS: atom_id res chain seq x y z
N LEU A 1 8.79 -0.79 2.58
CA LEU A 1 9.05 -2.03 3.35
C LEU A 1 7.98 -3.09 3.10
N MET A 2 6.69 -2.80 3.32
CA MET A 2 5.61 -3.79 3.09
C MET A 2 5.65 -4.45 1.70
N ALA A 3 5.95 -3.70 0.64
CA ALA A 3 6.13 -4.26 -0.71
C ALA A 3 7.21 -5.36 -0.84
N LEU A 4 8.12 -5.47 0.13
CA LEU A 4 9.21 -6.46 0.15
C LEU A 4 8.97 -7.59 1.16
N VAL A 5 8.21 -7.33 2.23
CA VAL A 5 8.04 -8.27 3.35
C VAL A 5 6.59 -8.73 3.56
N GLY A 6 5.66 -8.19 2.76
CA GLY A 6 4.22 -8.38 2.94
C GLY A 6 3.66 -7.61 4.15
N GLY A 7 2.37 -7.83 4.42
CA GLY A 7 1.71 -7.39 5.66
C GLY A 7 0.46 -6.54 5.43
N GLU A 8 -0.18 -6.20 6.55
CA GLU A 8 -1.39 -5.38 6.59
C GLU A 8 -1.20 -4.22 7.58
N ILE A 9 -1.62 -3.02 7.18
CA ILE A 9 -1.62 -1.85 8.04
C ILE A 9 -2.92 -1.05 7.89
N LYS A 10 -3.48 -0.62 9.02
CA LYS A 10 -4.60 0.34 9.08
C LYS A 10 -4.05 1.73 9.28
N VAL A 11 -4.46 2.68 8.45
CA VAL A 11 -4.00 4.08 8.51
C VAL A 11 -5.12 5.03 8.94
N PRO A 12 -4.82 6.10 9.68
CA PRO A 12 -5.84 7.07 10.06
C PRO A 12 -6.35 7.88 8.86
N GLN A 13 -5.53 8.07 7.82
CA GLN A 13 -5.93 8.72 6.58
C GLN A 13 -5.00 8.31 5.44
N PHE A 14 -5.51 8.34 4.21
CA PHE A 14 -4.68 8.24 3.01
C PHE A 14 -4.07 9.60 2.70
N THR A 15 -2.76 9.74 2.93
CA THR A 15 -2.04 10.97 2.57
C THR A 15 -1.55 10.91 1.12
N GLY A 16 -1.31 12.07 0.52
CA GLY A 16 -0.72 12.14 -0.83
C GLY A 16 0.61 11.38 -0.92
N HIS A 17 1.49 11.53 0.07
CA HIS A 17 2.77 10.81 0.11
C HIS A 17 2.61 9.29 0.15
N LEU A 18 1.64 8.78 0.92
CA LEU A 18 1.35 7.35 0.96
C LEU A 18 0.92 6.84 -0.42
N LEU A 19 0.02 7.56 -1.08
CA LEU A 19 -0.48 7.21 -2.41
C LEU A 19 0.62 7.27 -3.47
N THR A 20 1.47 8.31 -3.45
CA THR A 20 2.62 8.42 -4.35
C THR A 20 3.64 7.30 -4.11
N ASN A 21 3.91 6.93 -2.86
CA ASN A 21 4.83 5.83 -2.55
C ASN A 21 4.28 4.48 -3.06
N ILE A 22 2.98 4.22 -2.88
CA ILE A 22 2.32 3.03 -3.45
C ILE A 22 2.48 3.03 -4.96
N TRP A 23 2.15 4.14 -5.62
CA TRP A 23 2.29 4.27 -7.08
C TRP A 23 3.72 4.02 -7.56
N VAL A 24 4.72 4.61 -6.89
CA VAL A 24 6.15 4.38 -7.21
C VAL A 24 6.48 2.90 -7.08
N CYS A 25 6.12 2.26 -5.96
CA CYS A 25 6.38 0.83 -5.79
C CYS A 25 5.74 -0.01 -6.90
N GLU A 26 4.53 0.35 -7.34
CA GLU A 26 3.85 -0.38 -8.42
C GLU A 26 4.52 -0.21 -9.79
N GLN A 27 5.23 0.90 -10.03
CA GLN A 27 6.03 1.07 -11.25
C GLN A 27 7.23 0.12 -11.32
N PHE A 28 7.81 -0.27 -10.17
CA PHE A 28 9.01 -1.11 -10.12
C PHE A 28 8.69 -2.60 -9.89
N LEU A 29 7.67 -2.90 -9.08
CA LEU A 29 7.37 -4.26 -8.60
C LEU A 29 6.08 -4.84 -9.20
N GLY A 30 5.36 -4.07 -10.02
CA GLY A 30 4.01 -4.42 -10.48
C GLY A 30 2.96 -4.17 -9.40
N LYS A 31 1.74 -4.65 -9.60
CA LYS A 31 0.63 -4.40 -8.68
C LYS A 31 0.80 -5.21 -7.38
N VAL A 32 1.32 -4.55 -6.33
CA VAL A 32 1.63 -5.18 -5.02
C VAL A 32 0.71 -4.77 -3.87
N PHE A 33 0.00 -3.64 -3.97
CA PHE A 33 -0.83 -3.14 -2.87
C PHE A 33 -2.33 -3.34 -3.15
N GLU A 34 -3.05 -3.85 -2.16
CA GLU A 34 -4.50 -3.82 -2.09
C GLU A 34 -4.94 -2.77 -1.07
N MET A 35 -5.87 -1.91 -1.45
CA MET A 35 -6.35 -0.81 -0.61
C MET A 35 -7.85 -0.92 -0.36
N ASP A 36 -8.22 -1.04 0.91
CA ASP A 36 -9.58 -0.88 1.39
C ASP A 36 -9.78 0.57 1.84
N LYS A 37 -10.57 1.33 1.08
CA LYS A 37 -10.80 2.75 1.35
C LYS A 37 -11.79 2.99 2.48
N GLU A 38 -12.72 2.07 2.69
CA GLU A 38 -13.74 2.19 3.75
C GLU A 38 -13.10 1.93 5.11
N GLU A 39 -12.35 0.83 5.20
CA GLU A 39 -11.67 0.45 6.44
C GLU A 39 -10.32 1.15 6.64
N ARG A 40 -9.82 1.87 5.62
CA ARG A 40 -8.49 2.49 5.57
C ARG A 40 -7.37 1.49 5.84
N ILE A 41 -7.45 0.34 5.18
CA ILE A 41 -6.50 -0.75 5.30
C ILE A 41 -5.70 -0.88 4.00
N ILE A 42 -4.40 -1.16 4.14
CA ILE A 42 -3.49 -1.46 3.03
C ILE A 42 -2.90 -2.83 3.28
N ARG A 43 -3.01 -3.71 2.30
CA ARG A 43 -2.53 -5.10 2.34
C ARG A 43 -1.50 -5.33 1.24
N VAL A 44 -0.50 -6.15 1.54
CA VAL A 44 0.44 -6.70 0.57
C VAL A 44 0.55 -8.20 0.84
N SER A 45 0.18 -8.98 -0.16
CA SER A 45 0.37 -10.44 -0.17
C SER A 45 1.63 -10.74 -1.00
N LEU A 46 2.59 -11.47 -0.41
CA LEU A 46 3.76 -11.99 -1.12
C LEU A 46 3.46 -13.37 -1.72
#